data_AF-A0A7S1HA13-F1
#
_entry.id   AF-A0A7S1HA13-F1
#
_cell.length_a   1.000
_cell.length_b   1.000
_cell.length_c   1.000
_cell.angle_alpha   90.00
_cell.angle_beta   90.00
_cell.angle_gamma   90.00
#
_symmetry.space_group_name_H-M   'P 1'
#
loop_
_entity.id
_entity.type
_entity.pdbx_description
1 polymer ?
#
loop_
_entity_poly.entity_id
_entity_poly.type
_entity_poly.pdbx_seq_one_letter_code
_entity_poly.pdbx_strand_id
1 'polypeptide(L)'
;MVVKKLAAEKVPVVAMARDPGSEAAAELRGMDYVEVVKADLRDRESLTEAVRGCRAVICTAAVKPMRFGKVSDLWSDPFSDPGHPANLNLRGIQNLISACEETSPPVQKLVRVTGLSVGLSPWSPISILFSLVNSFANRWNREGELAIRASSMDYTVIRPAGIKDCPKASETGDKLLLATDAPEWEGQRPPATTGISREDVADLVCASVDDKRLSKATLRVSRMARGTARNFYRDDARGGYTWDAIIPRVLPDRPGSLAPADYDTPAAAGLVLLSFVLGCVYRLLSSLLSLLARRVLALL
;
A
#
# COMPACT_ATOMS: atom_id res chain seq x y z
N MET A 1 16.07 -0.96 -0.52
CA MET A 1 16.05 -2.01 -1.57
C MET A 1 15.93 -1.41 -2.95
N VAL A 2 14.86 -0.68 -3.28
CA VAL A 2 14.70 -0.03 -4.61
C VAL A 2 15.90 0.86 -4.96
N VAL A 3 16.29 1.80 -4.07
CA VAL A 3 17.47 2.67 -4.28
C VAL A 3 18.73 1.85 -4.57
N LYS A 4 18.97 0.80 -3.78
CA LYS A 4 20.15 -0.07 -3.95
C LYS A 4 20.15 -0.80 -5.30
N LYS A 5 18.99 -1.28 -5.76
CA LYS A 5 18.86 -1.96 -7.06
C LYS A 5 19.13 -1.01 -8.23
N LEU A 6 18.54 0.19 -8.20
CA LEU A 6 18.79 1.21 -9.23
C LEU A 6 20.26 1.67 -9.24
N ALA A 7 20.85 1.90 -8.07
CA ALA A 7 22.26 2.26 -7.96
C ALA A 7 23.20 1.15 -8.48
N ALA A 8 22.87 -0.12 -8.24
CA ALA A 8 23.62 -1.26 -8.78
C ALA A 8 23.57 -1.31 -10.32
N GLU A 9 22.49 -0.82 -10.92
CA GLU A 9 22.34 -0.63 -12.38
C GLU A 9 22.93 0.71 -12.88
N LYS A 10 23.63 1.46 -12.01
CA LYS A 10 24.24 2.77 -12.29
C LYS A 10 23.23 3.84 -12.73
N VAL A 11 21.98 3.69 -12.32
CA VAL A 11 20.96 4.72 -12.49
C VAL A 11 21.15 5.76 -11.38
N PRO A 12 21.34 7.06 -11.70
CA PRO A 12 21.39 8.11 -10.68
C PRO A 12 20.07 8.18 -9.90
N VAL A 13 20.16 8.22 -8.57
CA VAL A 13 19.00 8.23 -7.67
C VAL A 13 19.09 9.41 -6.71
N VAL A 14 18.05 10.25 -6.71
CA VAL A 14 17.78 11.20 -5.63
C VAL A 14 16.90 10.50 -4.59
N ALA A 15 17.51 10.06 -3.49
CA ALA A 15 16.85 9.39 -2.39
C ALA A 15 16.30 10.40 -1.37
N MET A 16 14.98 10.63 -1.42
CA MET A 16 14.28 11.47 -0.46
C MET A 16 14.20 10.80 0.92
N ALA A 17 14.69 11.49 1.95
CA ALA A 17 14.54 11.10 3.34
C ALA A 17 13.93 12.24 4.16
N ARG A 18 12.87 11.97 4.92
CA ARG A 18 12.28 12.96 5.83
C ARG A 18 13.28 13.38 6.92
N ASP A 19 14.03 12.41 7.42
CA ASP A 19 15.16 12.62 8.30
C ASP A 19 16.44 12.09 7.64
N PRO A 20 17.26 12.98 7.06
CA PRO A 20 18.54 12.59 6.50
C PRO A 20 19.50 12.02 7.56
N GLY A 21 19.31 12.29 8.86
CA GLY A 21 20.15 11.72 9.93
C GLY A 21 19.83 10.26 10.25
N SER A 22 18.74 9.70 9.71
CA SER A 22 18.33 8.33 9.98
C SER A 22 19.33 7.29 9.49
N GLU A 23 19.38 6.14 10.15
CA GLU A 23 20.26 5.01 9.79
C GLU A 23 20.10 4.59 8.33
N ALA A 24 18.85 4.50 7.84
CA ALA A 24 18.57 4.17 6.46
C ALA A 24 19.11 5.22 5.47
N ALA A 25 19.05 6.51 5.82
CA ALA A 25 19.62 7.58 5.00
C ALA A 25 21.15 7.57 5.04
N ALA A 26 21.75 7.28 6.20
CA ALA A 26 23.19 7.14 6.36
C ALA A 26 23.75 5.99 5.51
N GLU A 27 23.07 4.84 5.48
CA GLU A 27 23.45 3.70 4.63
C GLU A 27 23.49 4.08 3.14
N LEU A 28 22.55 4.92 2.68
CA LEU A 28 22.46 5.32 1.27
C LEU A 28 23.51 6.35 0.85
N ARG A 29 23.97 7.22 1.76
CA ARG A 29 24.97 8.26 1.42
C ARG A 29 26.32 7.70 0.99
N GLY A 30 26.68 6.50 1.45
CA GLY A 30 27.94 5.86 1.09
C GLY A 30 27.91 5.14 -0.27
N MET A 31 26.79 5.21 -1.00
CA MET A 31 26.62 4.49 -2.25
C MET A 31 26.90 5.38 -3.46
N ASP A 32 27.63 4.83 -4.43
CA ASP A 32 27.77 5.46 -5.74
C ASP A 32 26.38 5.65 -6.40
N TYR A 33 26.23 6.71 -7.20
CA TYR A 33 25.00 7.07 -7.92
C TYR A 33 23.80 7.45 -7.03
N VAL A 34 23.98 7.61 -5.71
CA VAL A 34 22.90 7.99 -4.79
C VAL A 34 23.18 9.34 -4.15
N GLU A 35 22.26 10.28 -4.32
CA GLU A 35 22.20 11.52 -3.56
C GLU A 35 21.07 11.45 -2.54
N VAL A 36 21.36 11.73 -1.27
CA VAL A 36 20.33 11.74 -0.22
C VAL A 36 19.92 13.18 0.08
N VAL A 37 18.65 13.50 -0.17
CA VAL A 37 18.07 14.84 0.04
C VAL A 37 16.99 14.82 1.11
N LYS A 38 16.82 15.95 1.81
CA LYS A 38 15.71 16.13 2.74
C LYS A 38 14.45 16.53 1.98
N ALA A 39 13.39 15.75 2.12
CA ALA A 39 12.08 16.11 1.59
C ALA A 39 10.95 15.48 2.41
N ASP A 40 9.78 16.13 2.47
CA ASP A 40 8.58 15.63 3.13
C ASP A 40 7.38 15.74 2.19
N LEU A 41 6.58 14.68 2.08
CA LEU A 41 5.38 14.69 1.24
C LEU A 41 4.39 15.82 1.61
N ARG A 42 4.41 16.28 2.86
CA ARG A 42 3.54 17.35 3.35
C ARG A 42 4.05 18.74 2.98
N ASP A 43 5.28 18.85 2.52
CA ASP A 43 5.94 20.10 2.14
C ASP A 43 6.23 20.09 0.64
N ARG A 44 5.34 20.73 -0.12
CA ARG A 44 5.41 20.77 -1.58
C ARG A 44 6.71 21.39 -2.09
N GLU A 45 7.23 22.43 -1.45
CA GLU A 45 8.43 23.11 -1.90
C GLU A 45 9.65 22.18 -1.80
N SER A 46 9.76 21.43 -0.70
CA SER A 46 10.79 20.40 -0.54
C SER A 46 10.71 19.30 -1.61
N LEU A 47 9.50 18.96 -2.06
CA LEU A 47 9.30 17.99 -3.14
C LEU A 47 9.73 18.57 -4.49
N THR A 48 9.33 19.80 -4.82
CA THR A 48 9.68 20.46 -6.08
C THR A 48 11.19 20.55 -6.27
N GLU A 49 11.94 20.85 -5.21
CA GLU A 49 13.40 20.81 -5.26
C GLU A 49 13.92 19.38 -5.48
N ALA A 50 13.43 18.42 -4.69
CA ALA A 50 13.90 17.04 -4.75
C ALA A 50 13.61 16.32 -6.08
N VAL A 51 12.53 16.66 -6.78
CA VAL A 51 12.19 16.05 -8.07
C VAL A 51 12.80 16.78 -9.26
N ARG A 52 13.49 17.90 -9.06
CA ARG A 52 14.08 18.68 -10.17
C ARG A 52 15.09 17.83 -10.94
N GLY A 53 14.95 17.81 -12.27
CA GLY A 53 15.82 17.03 -13.16
C GLY A 53 15.56 15.52 -13.15
N CYS A 54 14.62 15.03 -12.34
CA CYS A 54 14.25 13.61 -12.34
C CYS A 54 13.34 13.28 -13.52
N ARG A 55 13.60 12.14 -14.18
CA ARG A 55 12.72 11.59 -15.22
C ARG A 55 11.53 10.82 -14.63
N ALA A 56 11.74 10.15 -13.51
CA ALA A 56 10.75 9.30 -12.86
C ALA A 56 10.82 9.48 -11.34
N VAL A 57 9.69 9.32 -10.67
CA VAL A 57 9.56 9.37 -9.21
C VAL A 57 8.96 8.08 -8.70
N ILE A 58 9.58 7.51 -7.66
CA ILE A 58 9.11 6.29 -7.01
C ILE A 58 8.67 6.63 -5.57
N CYS A 59 7.37 6.56 -5.32
CA CYS A 59 6.79 6.84 -4.01
C CYS A 59 6.49 5.55 -3.24
N THR A 60 7.38 5.18 -2.31
CA THR A 60 7.20 4.05 -1.38
C THR A 60 6.80 4.49 0.04
N ALA A 61 6.51 5.79 0.23
CA ALA A 61 6.20 6.36 1.52
C ALA A 61 4.89 5.81 2.10
N ALA A 62 4.88 5.57 3.41
CA ALA A 62 3.71 5.15 4.15
C ALA A 62 3.72 5.80 5.54
N VAL A 63 2.55 5.88 6.16
CA VAL A 63 2.42 6.35 7.54
C VAL A 63 3.11 5.37 8.49
N LYS A 64 4.02 5.88 9.32
CA LYS A 64 4.66 5.14 10.42
C LYS A 64 4.64 5.99 11.71
N PRO A 65 4.36 5.39 12.88
CA PRO A 65 3.86 4.03 13.08
C PRO A 65 2.42 3.85 12.58
N MET A 66 1.95 2.61 12.47
CA MET A 66 0.52 2.33 12.25
C MET A 66 -0.28 2.91 13.42
N ARG A 67 -1.45 3.49 13.14
CA ARG A 67 -2.24 4.27 14.12
C ARG A 67 -3.27 3.40 14.84
N PHE A 68 -2.84 2.21 15.27
CA PHE A 68 -3.70 1.28 15.95
C PHE A 68 -4.37 1.91 17.17
N GLY A 69 -5.71 1.86 17.19
CA GLY A 69 -6.51 2.27 18.35
C GLY A 69 -6.70 3.77 18.54
N LYS A 70 -6.30 4.63 17.59
CA LYS A 70 -6.64 6.07 17.65
C LYS A 70 -8.07 6.32 17.20
N VAL A 71 -9.03 5.90 18.04
CA VAL A 71 -10.47 5.97 17.78
C VAL A 71 -10.97 7.40 17.52
N SER A 72 -10.27 8.43 18.04
CA SER A 72 -10.60 9.83 17.78
C SER A 72 -10.64 10.17 16.29
N ASP A 73 -9.86 9.46 15.48
CA ASP A 73 -9.77 9.68 14.04
C ASP A 73 -11.09 9.30 13.31
N LEU A 74 -12.04 8.65 13.98
CA LEU A 74 -13.38 8.37 13.45
C LEU A 74 -14.30 9.60 13.41
N TRP A 75 -13.98 10.65 14.17
CA TRP A 75 -14.82 11.85 14.30
C TRP A 75 -14.06 13.18 14.25
N SER A 76 -12.72 13.15 14.22
CA SER A 76 -11.90 14.35 14.05
C SER A 76 -11.72 14.73 12.58
N ASP A 77 -11.48 16.02 12.30
CA ASP A 77 -11.00 16.45 10.98
C ASP A 77 -9.68 15.73 10.63
N PRO A 78 -9.65 14.91 9.57
CA PRO A 78 -8.48 14.12 9.20
C PRO A 78 -7.28 14.95 8.73
N PHE A 79 -7.46 16.24 8.43
CA PHE A 79 -6.37 17.12 8.00
C PHE A 79 -5.76 17.95 9.13
N SER A 80 -6.43 18.04 10.28
CA SER A 80 -5.96 18.77 11.46
C SER A 80 -4.73 18.15 12.13
N ASP A 81 -4.54 16.83 11.99
CA ASP A 81 -3.37 16.10 12.53
C ASP A 81 -2.35 15.80 11.42
N PRO A 82 -1.15 16.41 11.44
CA PRO A 82 -0.11 16.19 10.43
C PRO A 82 0.37 14.73 10.27
N GLY A 83 0.12 13.87 11.27
CA GLY A 83 0.45 12.45 11.24
C GLY A 83 -0.70 11.55 10.78
N HIS A 84 -1.87 12.11 10.47
CA HIS A 84 -3.03 11.37 9.98
C HIS A 84 -2.80 10.87 8.54
N PRO A 85 -3.33 9.68 8.15
CA PRO A 85 -3.10 9.14 6.81
C PRO A 85 -3.61 10.00 5.65
N ALA A 86 -4.61 10.85 5.87
CA ALA A 86 -5.06 11.81 4.86
C ALA A 86 -3.95 12.78 4.43
N ASN A 87 -3.12 13.25 5.37
CA ASN A 87 -2.05 14.20 5.09
C ASN A 87 -0.91 13.58 4.28
N LEU A 88 -0.62 12.29 4.45
CA LEU A 88 0.44 11.61 3.70
C LEU A 88 -0.06 10.93 2.41
N ASN A 89 -1.14 10.15 2.50
CA ASN A 89 -1.58 9.28 1.41
C ASN A 89 -2.48 9.99 0.39
N LEU A 90 -3.10 11.13 0.77
CA LEU A 90 -3.88 11.96 -0.16
C LEU A 90 -3.18 13.30 -0.42
N ARG A 91 -3.14 14.21 0.57
CA ARG A 91 -2.55 15.56 0.38
C ARG A 91 -1.08 15.47 -0.05
N GLY A 92 -0.32 14.57 0.56
CA GLY A 92 1.08 14.36 0.19
C GLY A 92 1.28 13.84 -1.23
N ILE A 93 0.37 13.00 -1.72
CA ILE A 93 0.39 12.53 -3.11
C ILE A 93 -0.01 13.63 -4.08
N GLN A 94 -1.01 14.46 -3.73
CA GLN A 94 -1.37 15.64 -4.52
C GLN A 94 -0.19 16.61 -4.63
N ASN A 95 0.49 16.91 -3.52
CA ASN A 95 1.71 17.71 -3.52
C ASN A 95 2.79 17.13 -4.43
N LEU A 96 3.00 15.80 -4.39
CA LEU A 96 3.99 15.12 -5.22
C LEU A 96 3.64 15.20 -6.70
N ILE A 97 2.37 15.00 -7.06
CA ILE A 97 1.88 15.15 -8.43
C ILE A 97 2.13 16.57 -8.92
N SER A 98 1.72 17.59 -8.15
CA SER A 98 1.95 18.99 -8.53
C SER A 98 3.44 19.29 -8.71
N ALA A 99 4.29 18.87 -7.75
CA ALA A 99 5.73 19.04 -7.87
C ALA A 99 6.31 18.39 -9.13
N CYS A 100 5.82 17.20 -9.50
CA CYS A 100 6.23 16.48 -10.71
C CYS A 100 5.77 17.15 -12.02
N GLU A 101 4.55 17.68 -12.05
CA GLU A 101 3.97 18.33 -13.24
C GLU A 101 4.55 19.75 -13.45
N GLU A 102 4.93 20.43 -12.36
CA GLU A 102 5.48 21.79 -12.39
C GLU A 102 6.97 21.86 -12.77
N THR A 103 7.71 20.73 -12.84
CA THR A 103 9.10 20.76 -13.31
C THR A 103 9.21 21.05 -14.81
N SER A 104 10.38 21.52 -15.24
CA SER A 104 10.70 21.74 -16.66
C SER A 104 12.01 21.04 -17.05
N PRO A 105 11.96 19.92 -17.80
CA PRO A 105 10.76 19.22 -18.26
C PRO A 105 9.97 18.56 -17.12
N PRO A 106 8.66 18.28 -17.29
CA PRO A 106 7.87 17.54 -16.32
C PRO A 106 8.41 16.13 -16.07
N VAL A 107 8.24 15.61 -14.85
CA VAL A 107 8.52 14.21 -14.54
C VAL A 107 7.62 13.33 -15.39
N GLN A 108 8.20 12.33 -16.04
CA GLN A 108 7.50 11.52 -17.04
C GLN A 108 6.72 10.36 -16.41
N LYS A 109 7.22 9.81 -15.30
CA LYS A 109 6.69 8.58 -14.68
C LYS A 109 6.56 8.70 -13.17
N LEU A 110 5.40 8.35 -12.62
CA LEU A 110 5.18 8.17 -11.19
C LEU A 110 4.87 6.70 -10.86
N VAL A 111 5.76 6.03 -10.12
CA VAL A 111 5.52 4.69 -9.58
C VAL A 111 5.11 4.80 -8.12
N ARG A 112 3.92 4.33 -7.76
CA ARG A 112 3.39 4.40 -6.38
C ARG A 112 3.19 3.00 -5.82
N VAL A 113 3.73 2.73 -4.63
CA VAL A 113 3.44 1.52 -3.87
C VAL A 113 2.41 1.83 -2.79
N THR A 114 1.29 1.09 -2.78
CA THR A 114 0.28 1.13 -1.72
C THR A 114 0.14 -0.26 -1.09
N GLY A 115 -1.07 -0.81 -0.97
CA GLY A 115 -1.31 -2.15 -0.43
C GLY A 115 -2.49 -2.83 -1.11
N LEU A 116 -2.49 -4.16 -1.15
CA LEU A 116 -3.57 -4.96 -1.75
C LEU A 116 -4.97 -4.59 -1.22
N SER A 117 -5.07 -4.18 0.04
CA SER A 117 -6.33 -3.83 0.69
C SER A 117 -7.01 -2.59 0.12
N VAL A 118 -6.29 -1.72 -0.60
CA VAL A 118 -6.86 -0.51 -1.23
C VAL A 118 -7.87 -0.88 -2.32
N GLY A 119 -7.62 -1.98 -3.03
CA GLY A 119 -8.53 -2.51 -4.07
C GLY A 119 -9.67 -3.37 -3.53
N LEU A 120 -9.83 -3.51 -2.21
CA LEU A 120 -10.93 -4.28 -1.63
C LEU A 120 -12.19 -3.42 -1.52
N SER A 121 -13.35 -4.08 -1.57
CA SER A 121 -14.63 -3.43 -1.25
C SER A 121 -14.55 -2.80 0.16
N PRO A 122 -15.09 -1.59 0.36
CA PRO A 122 -15.25 -0.99 1.69
C PRO A 122 -16.03 -1.88 2.66
N TRP A 123 -16.96 -2.69 2.15
CA TRP A 123 -17.76 -3.65 2.92
C TRP A 123 -17.00 -4.94 3.29
N SER A 124 -15.76 -5.13 2.81
CA SER A 124 -14.98 -6.31 3.21
C SER A 124 -14.57 -6.20 4.69
N PRO A 125 -14.53 -7.30 5.45
CA PRO A 125 -14.13 -7.28 6.86
C PRO A 125 -12.75 -6.64 7.09
N ILE A 126 -11.81 -6.83 6.16
CA ILE A 126 -10.48 -6.23 6.21
C ILE A 126 -10.54 -4.71 6.05
N SER A 127 -11.34 -4.21 5.10
CA SER A 127 -11.52 -2.77 4.90
C SER A 127 -12.21 -2.10 6.08
N ILE A 128 -13.24 -2.74 6.65
CA ILE A 128 -13.93 -2.26 7.85
C ILE A 128 -12.93 -2.20 9.02
N LEU A 129 -12.19 -3.29 9.25
CA LEU A 129 -11.16 -3.34 10.29
C LEU A 129 -10.16 -2.20 10.13
N PHE A 130 -9.54 -2.03 8.96
CA PHE A 130 -8.57 -0.96 8.73
C PHE A 130 -9.17 0.44 8.81
N SER A 131 -10.46 0.59 8.52
CA SER A 131 -11.16 1.87 8.74
C SER A 131 -11.23 2.20 10.23
N LEU A 132 -11.64 1.22 11.04
CA LEU A 132 -11.80 1.36 12.49
C LEU A 132 -10.48 1.46 13.27
N VAL A 133 -9.47 0.67 12.88
CA VAL A 133 -8.24 0.53 13.67
C VAL A 133 -7.03 1.21 13.04
N ASN A 134 -7.12 1.74 11.83
CA ASN A 134 -5.99 2.37 11.15
C ASN A 134 -6.40 3.67 10.42
N SER A 135 -7.28 4.45 11.05
CA SER A 135 -7.64 5.82 10.64
C SER A 135 -7.99 5.94 9.16
N PHE A 136 -8.82 5.02 8.66
CA PHE A 136 -9.22 4.97 7.25
C PHE A 136 -8.04 4.92 6.25
N ALA A 137 -6.91 4.31 6.60
CA ALA A 137 -5.72 4.28 5.74
C ALA A 137 -6.01 3.76 4.31
N ASN A 138 -6.91 2.78 4.15
CA ASN A 138 -7.32 2.29 2.83
C ASN A 138 -8.04 3.37 2.01
N ARG A 139 -8.95 4.14 2.64
CA ARG A 139 -9.64 5.27 2.00
C ARG A 139 -8.62 6.26 1.46
N TRP A 140 -7.71 6.72 2.31
CA TRP A 140 -6.77 7.78 1.92
C TRP A 140 -5.76 7.33 0.86
N ASN A 141 -5.34 6.06 0.87
CA ASN A 141 -4.56 5.52 -0.24
C ASN A 141 -5.39 5.43 -1.52
N ARG A 142 -6.67 5.03 -1.45
CA ARG A 142 -7.57 4.99 -2.61
C ARG A 142 -7.75 6.38 -3.22
N GLU A 143 -7.99 7.39 -2.39
CA GLU A 143 -8.11 8.79 -2.84
C GLU A 143 -6.81 9.29 -3.48
N GLY A 144 -5.64 8.92 -2.91
CA GLY A 144 -4.35 9.21 -3.54
C GLY A 144 -4.16 8.53 -4.90
N GLU A 145 -4.59 7.27 -5.03
CA GLU A 145 -4.57 6.56 -6.31
C GLU A 145 -5.54 7.17 -7.34
N LEU A 146 -6.72 7.64 -6.90
CA LEU A 146 -7.64 8.39 -7.75
C LEU A 146 -7.02 9.71 -8.23
N ALA A 147 -6.31 10.43 -7.35
CA ALA A 147 -5.59 11.64 -7.72
C ALA A 147 -4.49 11.38 -8.76
N ILE A 148 -3.72 10.29 -8.63
CA ILE A 148 -2.73 9.86 -9.64
C ILE A 148 -3.41 9.54 -10.97
N ARG A 149 -4.54 8.84 -10.95
CA ARG A 149 -5.29 8.48 -12.17
C ARG A 149 -5.88 9.70 -12.89
N ALA A 150 -6.23 10.73 -12.14
CA ALA A 150 -6.78 11.98 -12.66
C ALA A 150 -5.69 12.96 -13.16
N SER A 151 -4.42 12.71 -12.87
CA SER A 151 -3.31 13.58 -13.30
C SER A 151 -2.88 13.30 -14.73
N SER A 152 -2.06 14.20 -15.28
CA SER A 152 -1.51 14.04 -16.63
C SER A 152 -0.39 12.99 -16.70
N MET A 153 0.25 12.70 -15.56
CA MET A 153 1.44 11.84 -15.46
C MET A 153 1.24 10.41 -15.96
N ASP A 154 2.21 9.83 -16.68
CA ASP A 154 2.26 8.38 -16.76
C ASP A 154 2.53 7.80 -15.36
N TYR A 155 1.87 6.70 -15.02
CA TYR A 155 1.96 6.12 -13.70
C TYR A 155 1.99 4.59 -13.71
N THR A 156 2.42 4.02 -12.60
CA THR A 156 2.18 2.62 -12.24
C THR A 156 1.87 2.55 -10.75
N VAL A 157 0.71 2.01 -10.38
CA VAL A 157 0.36 1.78 -8.98
C VAL A 157 0.56 0.31 -8.66
N ILE A 158 1.29 -0.02 -7.59
CA ILE A 158 1.58 -1.39 -7.18
C ILE A 158 0.96 -1.64 -5.81
N ARG A 159 0.06 -2.62 -5.75
CA ARG A 159 -0.68 -3.06 -4.56
C ARG A 159 -0.21 -4.46 -4.14
N PRO A 160 0.91 -4.58 -3.40
CA PRO A 160 1.42 -5.87 -2.97
C PRO A 160 0.57 -6.48 -1.84
N ALA A 161 0.45 -7.81 -1.86
CA ALA A 161 -0.13 -8.62 -0.81
C ALA A 161 0.89 -8.87 0.31
N GLY A 162 0.64 -8.41 1.54
CA GLY A 162 1.40 -8.80 2.74
C GLY A 162 2.92 -8.93 2.53
N ILE A 163 3.61 -7.79 2.38
CA ILE A 163 5.04 -7.72 2.12
C ILE A 163 5.83 -8.41 3.25
N LYS A 164 6.81 -9.26 2.90
CA LYS A 164 7.61 -10.05 3.84
C LYS A 164 9.10 -9.94 3.55
N ASP A 165 9.88 -10.08 4.61
CA ASP A 165 11.31 -10.29 4.56
C ASP A 165 11.55 -11.80 4.37
N CYS A 166 11.47 -12.26 3.12
CA CYS A 166 11.65 -13.65 2.72
C CYS A 166 12.39 -13.74 1.36
N PRO A 167 12.94 -14.91 1.00
CA PRO A 167 13.54 -15.14 -0.31
C PRO A 167 12.59 -14.81 -1.46
N LYS A 168 13.16 -14.53 -2.63
CA LYS A 168 12.40 -14.26 -3.86
C LYS A 168 11.62 -15.49 -4.31
N ALA A 169 10.55 -15.27 -5.07
CA ALA A 169 9.82 -16.37 -5.70
C ALA A 169 10.73 -17.22 -6.62
N SER A 170 11.67 -16.58 -7.32
CA SER A 170 12.65 -17.25 -8.19
C SER A 170 13.61 -18.18 -7.43
N GLU A 171 13.88 -17.90 -6.16
CA GLU A 171 14.81 -18.67 -5.32
C GLU A 171 14.13 -19.87 -4.66
N THR A 172 12.81 -19.79 -4.45
CA THR A 172 12.01 -20.85 -3.83
C THR A 172 11.30 -21.75 -4.84
N GLY A 173 11.34 -21.39 -6.12
CA GLY A 173 10.55 -22.04 -7.17
C GLY A 173 9.04 -21.75 -7.06
N ASP A 174 8.68 -20.68 -6.36
CA ASP A 174 7.32 -20.16 -6.31
C ASP A 174 6.99 -19.37 -7.58
N LYS A 175 5.70 -19.20 -7.86
CA LYS A 175 5.25 -18.29 -8.92
C LYS A 175 4.90 -16.93 -8.33
N LEU A 176 5.01 -15.91 -9.15
CA LEU A 176 4.44 -14.58 -8.94
C LEU A 176 3.08 -14.53 -9.61
N LEU A 177 2.15 -13.79 -8.99
CA LEU A 177 0.86 -13.46 -9.57
C LEU A 177 0.78 -11.95 -9.77
N LEU A 178 0.30 -11.57 -10.95
CA LEU A 178 -0.03 -10.20 -11.30
C LEU A 178 -1.46 -10.18 -11.83
N ALA A 179 -2.29 -9.32 -11.25
CA ALA A 179 -3.60 -8.97 -11.76
C ALA A 179 -3.69 -7.45 -11.92
N THR A 180 -4.50 -6.96 -12.85
CA THR A 180 -4.74 -5.51 -13.01
C THR A 180 -6.13 -5.11 -12.53
N ASP A 181 -6.41 -3.81 -12.43
CA ASP A 181 -7.77 -3.28 -12.18
C ASP A 181 -8.58 -3.12 -13.48
N ALA A 182 -8.12 -3.70 -14.59
CA ALA A 182 -8.90 -3.75 -15.82
C ALA A 182 -10.14 -4.65 -15.63
N PRO A 183 -11.29 -4.35 -16.26
CA PRO A 183 -12.55 -5.11 -16.08
C PRO A 183 -12.42 -6.61 -16.32
N GLU A 184 -11.50 -7.03 -17.19
CA GLU A 184 -11.19 -8.43 -17.49
C GLU A 184 -10.69 -9.21 -16.25
N TRP A 185 -10.23 -8.48 -15.22
CA TRP A 185 -9.74 -8.99 -13.95
C TRP A 185 -10.70 -8.69 -12.78
N GLU A 186 -11.91 -8.21 -13.05
CA GLU A 186 -12.92 -7.97 -12.01
C GLU A 186 -13.30 -9.30 -11.32
N GLY A 187 -13.41 -9.27 -9.98
CA GLY A 187 -13.64 -10.47 -9.16
C GLY A 187 -12.42 -11.39 -8.97
N GLN A 188 -11.36 -11.23 -9.78
CA GLN A 188 -10.13 -12.03 -9.69
C GLN A 188 -9.15 -11.35 -8.73
N ARG A 189 -8.84 -11.99 -7.59
CA ARG A 189 -7.99 -11.41 -6.55
C ARG A 189 -6.78 -12.30 -6.29
N PRO A 190 -5.56 -11.74 -6.25
CA PRO A 190 -4.41 -12.46 -5.74
C PRO A 190 -4.67 -12.93 -4.30
N PRO A 191 -4.21 -14.13 -3.92
CA PRO A 191 -4.35 -14.60 -2.55
C PRO A 191 -3.59 -13.66 -1.61
N ALA A 192 -4.29 -13.14 -0.60
CA ALA A 192 -3.69 -12.25 0.40
C ALA A 192 -2.83 -13.02 1.43
N THR A 193 -2.99 -14.35 1.52
CA THR A 193 -2.46 -15.19 2.60
C THR A 193 -1.00 -15.60 2.40
N THR A 194 -0.51 -15.65 1.17
CA THR A 194 0.85 -16.08 0.84
C THR A 194 1.90 -14.99 1.09
N GLY A 195 1.51 -13.72 0.95
CA GLY A 195 2.41 -12.57 1.00
C GLY A 195 3.34 -12.50 -0.22
N ILE A 196 4.20 -11.49 -0.30
CA ILE A 196 5.23 -11.36 -1.35
C ILE A 196 6.54 -10.84 -0.74
N SER A 197 7.68 -11.25 -1.28
CA SER A 197 8.98 -10.77 -0.79
C SER A 197 9.16 -9.26 -1.08
N ARG A 198 9.87 -8.55 -0.20
CA ARG A 198 10.29 -7.16 -0.48
C ARG A 198 11.15 -7.06 -1.73
N GLU A 199 11.99 -8.07 -1.96
CA GLU A 199 12.84 -8.20 -3.15
C GLU A 199 12.01 -8.19 -4.44
N ASP A 200 11.00 -9.07 -4.55
CA ASP A 200 10.15 -9.19 -5.73
C ASP A 200 9.36 -7.91 -5.97
N VAL A 201 8.86 -7.26 -4.91
CA VAL A 201 8.18 -5.96 -5.04
C VAL A 201 9.15 -4.89 -5.53
N ALA A 202 10.38 -4.85 -5.02
CA ALA A 202 11.39 -3.90 -5.46
C ALA A 202 11.78 -4.10 -6.93
N ASP A 203 11.89 -5.35 -7.40
CA ASP A 203 12.15 -5.64 -8.81
C ASP A 203 11.03 -5.11 -9.71
N LEU A 204 9.77 -5.32 -9.34
CA LEU A 204 8.62 -4.80 -10.11
C LEU A 204 8.59 -3.27 -10.10
N VAL A 205 8.92 -2.65 -8.97
CA VAL A 205 9.03 -1.19 -8.86
C VAL A 205 10.09 -0.65 -9.82
N CYS A 206 11.28 -1.27 -9.87
CA CYS A 206 12.33 -0.91 -10.81
C CYS A 206 11.89 -1.10 -12.26
N ALA A 207 11.30 -2.25 -12.62
CA ALA A 207 10.78 -2.50 -13.96
C ALA A 207 9.72 -1.47 -14.40
N SER A 208 8.91 -0.99 -13.46
CA SER A 208 7.85 0.00 -13.71
C SER A 208 8.37 1.38 -14.12
N VAL A 209 9.66 1.67 -13.93
CA VAL A 209 10.25 2.96 -14.31
C VAL A 209 10.32 3.10 -15.84
N ASP A 210 10.61 2.01 -16.55
CA ASP A 210 10.94 2.05 -17.98
C ASP A 210 10.02 1.18 -18.86
N ASP A 211 9.38 0.16 -18.29
CA ASP A 211 8.52 -0.72 -19.07
C ASP A 211 7.19 -0.05 -19.41
N LYS A 212 7.04 0.34 -20.68
CA LYS A 212 5.82 0.97 -21.20
C LYS A 212 4.58 0.08 -21.07
N ARG A 213 4.72 -1.24 -20.94
CA ARG A 213 3.58 -2.15 -20.68
C ARG A 213 2.97 -1.93 -19.31
N LEU A 214 3.71 -1.30 -18.39
CA LEU A 214 3.28 -0.91 -17.05
C LEU A 214 2.74 0.54 -17.01
N SER A 215 2.62 1.21 -18.16
CA SER A 215 2.04 2.55 -18.29
C SER A 215 0.56 2.55 -17.95
N LYS A 216 0.13 3.59 -17.22
CA LYS A 216 -1.25 3.80 -16.77
C LYS A 216 -1.89 2.54 -16.17
N ALA A 217 -1.15 1.77 -15.38
CA ALA A 217 -1.61 0.49 -14.86
C ALA A 217 -1.60 0.43 -13.33
N THR A 218 -2.63 -0.21 -12.76
CA THR A 218 -2.67 -0.57 -11.35
C THR A 218 -2.55 -2.09 -11.18
N LEU A 219 -1.50 -2.52 -10.48
CA LEU A 219 -1.07 -3.90 -10.36
C LEU A 219 -1.37 -4.43 -8.95
N ARG A 220 -2.13 -5.53 -8.87
CA ARG A 220 -2.33 -6.30 -7.65
C ARG A 220 -1.38 -7.50 -7.71
N VAL A 221 -0.43 -7.56 -6.77
CA VAL A 221 0.65 -8.56 -6.84
C VAL A 221 0.77 -9.41 -5.58
N SER A 222 1.06 -10.69 -5.76
CA SER A 222 1.27 -11.65 -4.66
C SER A 222 2.23 -12.76 -5.10
N ARG A 223 2.77 -13.52 -4.14
CA ARG A 223 3.48 -14.78 -4.40
C ARG A 223 2.51 -15.94 -4.33
N MET A 224 2.81 -17.01 -5.06
CA MET A 224 2.06 -18.26 -5.09
C MET A 224 2.98 -19.37 -4.58
N ALA A 225 2.94 -19.58 -3.26
CA ALA A 225 3.80 -20.53 -2.58
C ALA A 225 3.58 -21.98 -3.06
N ARG A 226 4.64 -22.79 -3.13
CA ARG A 226 4.54 -24.22 -3.43
C ARG A 226 3.86 -24.97 -2.27
N GLY A 227 2.84 -25.77 -2.58
CA GLY A 227 2.39 -26.89 -1.74
C GLY A 227 1.74 -26.58 -0.38
N THR A 228 0.46 -26.18 -0.38
CA THR A 228 -0.44 -26.57 0.72
C THR A 228 -1.73 -27.13 0.12
N ALA A 229 -2.41 -28.03 0.84
CA ALA A 229 -3.69 -28.62 0.42
C ALA A 229 -4.82 -27.59 0.15
N ARG A 230 -4.55 -26.30 0.39
CA ARG A 230 -5.47 -25.16 0.17
C ARG A 230 -5.04 -24.25 -0.97
N ASN A 231 -3.96 -24.57 -1.69
CA ASN A 231 -3.35 -23.66 -2.67
C ASN A 231 -3.78 -23.96 -4.11
N PHE A 232 -5.05 -23.65 -4.41
CA PHE A 232 -5.66 -23.77 -5.75
C PHE A 232 -4.97 -22.96 -6.85
N TYR A 233 -4.01 -22.11 -6.48
CA TYR A 233 -3.37 -21.18 -7.39
C TYR A 233 -2.12 -21.74 -8.07
N ARG A 234 -1.49 -22.83 -7.59
CA ARG A 234 -0.19 -23.29 -8.18
C ARG A 234 -0.24 -23.45 -9.72
N ASP A 235 -1.33 -23.98 -10.23
CA ASP A 235 -1.55 -24.26 -11.65
C ASP A 235 -2.32 -23.16 -12.37
N ASP A 236 -2.53 -22.02 -11.69
CA ASP A 236 -3.09 -20.84 -12.31
C ASP A 236 -2.16 -20.37 -13.44
N ALA A 237 -2.67 -20.49 -14.67
CA ALA A 237 -1.95 -20.13 -15.88
C ALA A 237 -1.52 -18.65 -15.89
N ARG A 238 -2.15 -17.82 -15.05
CA ARG A 238 -1.85 -16.40 -14.90
C ARG A 238 -0.57 -16.14 -14.11
N GLY A 239 -0.14 -17.08 -13.28
CA GLY A 239 1.13 -16.98 -12.55
C GLY A 239 2.35 -17.21 -13.46
N GLY A 240 3.50 -16.66 -13.08
CA GLY A 240 4.77 -16.89 -13.77
C GLY A 240 5.96 -16.79 -12.83
N TYR A 241 7.12 -17.30 -13.26
CA TYR A 241 8.30 -17.40 -12.38
C TYR A 241 9.11 -16.10 -12.30
N THR A 242 8.88 -15.17 -13.22
CA THR A 242 9.53 -13.86 -13.28
C THR A 242 8.51 -12.79 -13.63
N TRP A 243 8.81 -11.52 -13.31
CA TRP A 243 8.00 -10.40 -13.78
C TRP A 243 7.96 -10.33 -15.30
N ASP A 244 9.10 -10.51 -15.98
CA ASP A 244 9.18 -10.47 -17.45
C ASP A 244 8.22 -11.46 -18.15
N ALA A 245 7.99 -12.62 -17.54
CA ALA A 245 7.07 -13.61 -18.07
C ALA A 245 5.59 -13.21 -17.96
N ILE A 246 5.24 -12.31 -17.02
CA ILE A 246 3.84 -11.95 -16.73
C ILE A 246 3.48 -10.49 -17.05
N ILE A 247 4.46 -9.58 -17.12
CA ILE A 247 4.25 -8.20 -17.57
C ILE A 247 3.56 -8.09 -18.94
N PRO A 248 3.83 -8.95 -19.95
CA PRO A 248 3.10 -8.92 -21.23
C PRO A 248 1.57 -9.02 -21.11
N ARG A 249 1.05 -9.47 -19.96
CA ARG A 249 -0.39 -9.63 -19.69
C ARG A 249 -1.03 -8.43 -18.99
N VAL A 250 -0.23 -7.42 -18.66
CA VAL A 250 -0.70 -6.20 -18.00
C VAL A 250 -1.62 -5.45 -18.94
N LEU A 251 -2.80 -5.12 -18.44
CA LEU A 251 -3.76 -4.25 -19.10
C LEU A 251 -3.76 -2.89 -18.40
N PRO A 252 -3.76 -1.77 -19.15
CA PRO A 252 -3.85 -0.44 -18.56
C PRO A 252 -5.21 -0.23 -17.90
N ASP A 253 -5.25 0.68 -16.94
CA ASP A 253 -6.47 1.12 -16.29
C ASP A 253 -7.41 1.79 -17.31
N ARG A 254 -8.71 1.56 -17.18
CA ARG A 254 -9.75 2.23 -17.98
C ARG A 254 -10.50 3.26 -17.14
N PRO A 255 -11.14 4.26 -17.76
CA PRO A 255 -12.09 5.12 -17.05
C PRO A 255 -13.09 4.27 -16.26
N GLY A 256 -13.21 4.54 -14.96
CA GLY A 256 -14.07 3.77 -14.05
C GLY A 256 -13.45 2.52 -13.41
N SER A 257 -12.25 2.07 -13.82
CA SER A 257 -11.55 0.93 -13.19
C SER A 257 -11.29 1.09 -11.69
N LEU A 258 -11.24 2.34 -11.21
CA LEU A 258 -11.27 2.67 -9.79
C LEU A 258 -12.26 3.81 -9.59
N ALA A 259 -13.34 3.54 -8.87
CA ALA A 259 -14.33 4.54 -8.52
C ALA A 259 -14.08 5.09 -7.10
N PRO A 260 -14.51 6.32 -6.79
CA PRO A 260 -14.73 6.77 -5.41
C PRO A 260 -15.60 5.75 -4.66
N ALA A 261 -15.36 5.60 -3.36
CA ALA A 261 -16.09 4.62 -2.57
C ALA A 261 -16.39 5.15 -1.18
N ASP A 262 -17.58 4.79 -0.69
CA ASP A 262 -18.01 5.12 0.66
C ASP A 262 -17.38 4.16 1.68
N TYR A 263 -16.50 4.69 2.52
CA TYR A 263 -15.91 3.98 3.67
C TYR A 263 -16.59 4.31 4.99
N ASP A 264 -17.41 5.36 5.03
CA ASP A 264 -18.03 5.86 6.25
C ASP A 264 -19.20 4.96 6.67
N THR A 265 -20.07 4.61 5.72
CA THR A 265 -21.21 3.71 6.01
C THR A 265 -20.78 2.32 6.50
N PRO A 266 -19.84 1.60 5.83
CA PRO A 266 -19.36 0.31 6.32
C PRO A 266 -18.63 0.39 7.67
N ALA A 267 -17.87 1.46 7.91
CA ALA A 267 -17.19 1.68 9.18
C ALA A 267 -18.20 1.90 10.32
N ALA A 268 -19.22 2.74 10.10
CA ALA A 268 -20.29 2.97 11.06
C ALA A 268 -21.05 1.67 11.37
N ALA A 269 -21.42 0.89 10.35
CA ALA A 269 -22.05 -0.41 10.52
C ALA A 269 -21.15 -1.39 11.31
N GLY A 270 -19.85 -1.41 11.00
CA GLY A 270 -18.85 -2.20 11.71
C GLY A 270 -18.71 -1.81 13.19
N LEU A 271 -18.74 -0.51 13.49
CA LEU A 271 -18.67 0.00 14.86
C LEU A 271 -19.91 -0.40 15.68
N VAL A 272 -21.10 -0.29 15.09
CA VAL A 272 -22.36 -0.72 15.73
C VAL A 272 -22.32 -2.22 16.05
N LEU A 273 -21.90 -3.05 15.08
CA LEU A 273 -21.78 -4.49 15.28
C LEU A 273 -20.75 -4.83 16.36
N LEU A 274 -19.59 -4.19 16.35
CA LEU A 274 -18.55 -4.39 17.36
C LEU A 274 -19.06 -4.03 18.75
N SER A 275 -19.79 -2.91 18.87
CA SER A 275 -20.35 -2.44 20.14
C SER A 275 -21.39 -3.41 20.69
N PHE A 276 -22.26 -3.95 19.81
CA PHE A 276 -23.22 -5.00 20.17
C PHE A 276 -22.53 -6.27 20.68
N VAL A 277 -21.52 -6.76 19.95
CA VAL A 277 -20.75 -7.97 20.34
C VAL A 277 -20.06 -7.76 21.69
N LEU A 278 -19.38 -6.63 21.89
CA LEU A 278 -18.73 -6.31 23.16
C LEU A 278 -19.73 -6.24 24.32
N GLY A 279 -20.92 -5.68 24.09
CA GLY A 279 -22.00 -5.66 25.07
C GLY A 279 -22.48 -7.07 25.45
N CYS A 280 -22.63 -7.97 24.49
CA CYS A 280 -22.98 -9.37 24.75
C CYS A 280 -21.88 -10.11 25.54
N VAL A 281 -20.62 -9.95 25.16
CA VAL A 281 -19.46 -10.55 25.86
C VAL A 281 -19.38 -10.04 27.30
N TYR A 282 -19.54 -8.73 27.51
CA TYR A 282 -19.56 -8.13 28.83
C TYR A 282 -20.67 -8.73 29.71
N ARG A 283 -21.90 -8.85 29.20
CA ARG A 283 -23.03 -9.46 29.94
C ARG A 283 -22.77 -10.92 30.29
N LEU A 284 -22.15 -11.69 29.38
CA LEU A 284 -21.80 -13.08 29.64
C LEU A 284 -20.74 -13.19 30.75
N LEU A 285 -19.67 -12.40 30.65
CA LEU A 285 -18.60 -12.37 31.65
C LEU A 285 -19.12 -11.90 33.02
N SER A 286 -19.96 -10.87 33.08
CA SER A 286 -20.56 -10.41 34.33
C SER A 286 -21.44 -11.49 34.96
N SER A 287 -22.21 -12.22 34.14
CA SER A 287 -23.04 -13.33 34.61
C SER A 287 -22.19 -14.46 35.18
N LEU A 288 -21.12 -14.87 34.49
CA LEU A 288 -20.18 -15.89 34.97
C LEU A 288 -19.49 -15.49 36.27
N LEU A 289 -19.02 -14.24 36.37
CA LEU A 289 -18.40 -13.72 37.59
C LEU A 289 -19.38 -13.70 38.76
N SER A 290 -20.63 -13.29 38.54
CA SER A 290 -21.66 -13.34 39.59
C SER A 290 -21.99 -14.75 40.08
N LEU A 291 -22.01 -15.74 39.17
CA LEU A 291 -22.21 -17.14 39.53
C LEU A 291 -21.02 -17.70 40.32
N LEU A 292 -19.79 -17.37 39.92
CA LEU A 292 -18.58 -17.75 40.66
C LEU A 292 -18.57 -17.13 42.06
N ALA A 293 -18.89 -15.84 42.19
CA ALA A 293 -18.97 -15.17 43.48
C ALA A 293 -20.00 -15.83 44.41
N ARG A 294 -21.19 -16.18 43.90
CA ARG A 294 -22.22 -16.90 44.68
C ARG A 294 -21.73 -18.28 45.13
N ARG A 295 -20.99 -19.01 44.29
CA ARG A 295 -20.44 -20.33 44.66
C ARG A 295 -19.33 -20.23 45.71
N VAL A 296 -18.45 -19.24 45.60
CA VAL A 296 -17.41 -18.99 46.62
C VAL A 296 -18.04 -18.63 47.96
N LEU A 297 -19.05 -17.75 47.96
CA LEU A 297 -19.76 -17.37 49.18
C LEU A 297 -20.48 -18.54 49.85
N ALA A 298 -20.94 -19.53 49.07
CA ALA A 298 -21.58 -20.73 49.60
C ALA A 298 -20.60 -21.78 50.16
N LEU A 299 -19.30 -21.62 49.93
CA LEU A 299 -18.24 -22.50 50.41
C LEU A 299 -17.49 -21.93 51.64
N LEU A 300 -17.74 -20.68 52.00
CA LEU A 300 -17.22 -20.00 53.20
C LEU A 300 -18.27 -20.03 54.32
#